data_AF-A0A1Z4N4J5-F1
#
_entry.id   AF-A0A1Z4N4J5-F1
#
_cell.length_a   1.000
_cell.length_b   1.000
_cell.length_c   1.000
_cell.angle_alpha   90.00
_cell.angle_beta   90.00
_cell.angle_gamma   90.00
#
_symmetry.space_group_name_H-M   'P 1'
#
loop_
_entity.id
_entity.type
_entity.pdbx_description
1 polymer ?
#
loop_
_entity_poly.entity_id
_entity_poly.type
_entity_poly.pdbx_seq_one_letter_code
_entity_poly.pdbx_strand_id
1 'polypeptide(L)' 'MDHTYEVLVDIKEFADLANNTFQRGTTRYEIDATSKAQADGMAFQRAKSEHPRGTEYDIRVTRLLR' A
#
# COMPACT_ATOMS: atom_id res chain seq x y z
N MET A 1 15.75 2.41 16.28
CA MET A 1 15.82 0.94 16.10
C MET A 1 14.78 0.60 15.07
N ASP A 2 15.15 -0.17 14.05
CA ASP A 2 14.19 -0.57 13.01
C ASP A 2 13.30 -1.70 13.52
N HIS A 3 12.07 -1.70 13.02
CA HIS A 3 11.06 -2.71 13.28
C HIS A 3 10.47 -3.18 11.96
N THR A 4 10.14 -4.46 11.87
CA THR A 4 9.40 -4.99 10.73
C THR A 4 7.92 -4.67 10.89
N TYR A 5 7.32 -4.07 9.86
CA TYR A 5 5.90 -3.80 9.77
C TYR A 5 5.29 -4.64 8.67
N GLU A 6 4.14 -5.24 8.95
CA GLU A 6 3.22 -5.73 7.93
C GLU A 6 2.33 -4.57 7.51
N VAL A 7 2.35 -4.25 6.22
CA VAL A 7 1.53 -3.19 5.64
C VAL A 7 0.60 -3.79 4.60
N LEU A 8 -0.70 -3.67 4.82
CA LEU A 8 -1.73 -4.02 3.85
C LEU A 8 -2.19 -2.75 3.14
N VAL A 9 -2.17 -2.77 1.81
CA VAL A 9 -2.61 -1.66 0.98
C VAL A 9 -3.78 -2.12 0.13
N ASP A 10 -4.97 -1.60 0.42
CA ASP A 10 -6.15 -1.78 -0.40
C ASP A 10 -6.11 -0.76 -1.55
N ILE A 11 -6.06 -1.26 -2.78
CA ILE A 11 -5.88 -0.46 -3.98
C ILE A 11 -7.14 -0.54 -4.82
N LYS A 12 -7.60 0.63 -5.29
CA LYS A 12 -8.65 0.73 -6.28
C LYS A 12 -8.08 1.35 -7.55
N GLU A 13 -8.23 0.64 -8.66
CA GLU A 13 -7.71 1.06 -9.97
C GLU A 13 -8.82 1.07 -11.00
N PHE A 14 -8.78 2.01 -11.95
CA PHE A 14 -9.67 2.01 -13.10
C PHE A 14 -8.93 1.51 -14.34
N ALA A 15 -9.56 0.61 -15.09
CA ALA A 15 -8.97 0.08 -16.31
C ALA A 15 -8.86 1.17 -17.41
N ASP A 16 -9.83 2.10 -17.44
CA ASP A 16 -9.91 3.20 -18.38
C ASP A 16 -10.68 4.38 -17.74
N LEU A 17 -10.34 5.64 -18.09
CA LEU A 17 -11.03 6.85 -17.59
C LEU A 17 -12.47 6.99 -18.11
N ALA A 18 -12.80 6.37 -19.24
CA ALA A 18 -14.12 6.45 -19.85
C ALA A 18 -15.11 5.40 -19.31
N ASN A 19 -14.62 4.38 -18.58
CA ASN A 19 -15.45 3.29 -18.07
C ASN A 19 -15.42 3.25 -16.54
N ASN A 20 -16.60 3.18 -15.92
CA ASN A 20 -16.74 3.02 -14.47
C ASN A 20 -16.32 1.63 -13.94
N THR A 21 -15.68 0.81 -14.78
CA THR A 21 -15.17 -0.50 -14.38
C THR A 21 -13.86 -0.32 -13.60
N PHE A 22 -13.94 -0.52 -12.30
CA PHE A 22 -12.79 -0.54 -11.41
C PHE A 22 -12.43 -1.96 -11.00
N GLN A 23 -11.15 -2.17 -10.71
CA GLN A 23 -10.65 -3.33 -10.01
C GLN A 23 -10.24 -2.92 -8.60
N ARG A 24 -10.44 -3.82 -7.65
CA ARG A 24 -9.99 -3.64 -6.27
C ARG A 24 -9.16 -4.85 -5.86
N GLY A 25 -8.02 -4.60 -5.25
CA GLY A 25 -7.13 -5.61 -4.73
C GLY A 25 -6.51 -5.17 -3.40
N THR A 26 -5.89 -6.12 -2.70
CA THR A 26 -5.11 -5.85 -1.50
C THR A 26 -3.71 -6.40 -1.71
N THR A 27 -2.70 -5.54 -1.54
CA THR A 27 -1.29 -5.96 -1.59
C THR A 27 -0.69 -5.91 -0.20
N ARG A 28 0.11 -6.92 0.14
CA ARG A 28 0.81 -7.02 1.43
C ARG A 28 2.30 -6.74 1.22
N TYR A 29 2.87 -5.89 2.08
CA TYR A 29 4.29 -5.64 2.16
C TYR A 29 4.81 -5.95 3.57
N GLU A 30 6.03 -6.49 3.66
CA GLU A 30 6.83 -6.45 4.88
C GLU A 30 7.89 -5.36 4.71
N ILE A 31 7.90 -4.39 5.62
CA ILE A 31 8.76 -3.19 5.54
C ILE A 31 9.47 -3.01 6.86
N ASP A 32 10.80 -3.00 6.81
CA ASP A 32 11.63 -2.55 7.93
C ASP A 32 11.70 -1.02 7.95
N ALA A 33 11.30 -0.43 9.06
CA ALA A 33 11.27 1.02 9.23
C ALA A 33 11.48 1.42 10.69
N THR A 34 11.87 2.67 10.92
CA THR A 34 12.02 3.24 12.27
C THR A 34 10.68 3.58 12.93
N SER A 35 9.62 3.73 12.13
CA SER A 35 8.30 4.15 12.59
C SER A 35 7.17 3.70 11.68
N LYS A 36 5.93 3.70 12.20
CA LYS A 36 4.72 3.41 11.42
C LYS A 36 4.54 4.38 10.24
N ALA A 37 4.81 5.67 10.45
CA ALA A 37 4.66 6.69 9.42
C ALA A 37 5.67 6.50 8.27
N GLN A 38 6.89 6.06 8.58
CA GLN A 38 7.86 5.71 7.55
C GLN A 38 7.43 4.45 6.77
N ALA A 39 6.95 3.42 7.47
CA ALA A 39 6.44 2.21 6.83
C ALA A 39 5.24 2.50 5.91
N ASP A 40 4.32 3.36 6.36
CA ASP A 40 3.17 3.86 5.58
C ASP A 40 3.62 4.52 4.27
N GLY A 41 4.51 5.52 4.36
CA GLY A 41 5.01 6.23 3.19
C GLY A 41 5.76 5.33 2.22
N MET A 42 6.56 4.37 2.73
CA MET A 42 7.26 3.39 1.89
C MET A 42 6.28 2.45 1.18
N ALA A 43 5.25 1.96 1.86
CA ALA A 43 4.22 1.12 1.27
C ALA A 43 3.43 1.87 0.20
N PHE A 44 3.07 3.14 0.46
CA PHE A 44 2.40 3.99 -0.52
C PHE A 44 3.21 4.13 -1.81
N GLN A 45 4.50 4.45 -1.70
CA GLN A 45 5.36 4.63 -2.88
C GLN A 45 5.51 3.33 -3.68
N ARG A 46 5.67 2.18 -3.02
CA ARG A 46 5.70 0.88 -3.70
C ARG A 46 4.39 0.57 -4.40
N ALA A 47 3.27 0.67 -3.68
CA ALA A 47 1.95 0.44 -4.25
C ALA A 47 1.68 1.35 -5.45
N LYS A 48 1.99 2.64 -5.37
CA LYS A 48 1.81 3.58 -6.47
C LYS A 48 2.70 3.25 -7.69
N SER A 49 3.90 2.73 -7.46
CA SER A 49 4.80 2.31 -8.55
C SER A 49 4.32 1.03 -9.24
N GLU A 50 3.77 0.07 -8.47
CA GLU A 50 3.25 -1.21 -8.99
C GLU A 50 1.88 -1.04 -9.65
N HIS A 51 1.07 -0.10 -9.14
CA HIS A 51 -0.30 0.18 -9.55
C HIS A 51 -0.44 1.64 -10.01
N PRO A 52 0.21 2.05 -11.12
CA PRO A 52 0.24 3.47 -11.54
C PRO A 52 -1.13 4.04 -11.92
N ARG A 53 -2.14 3.19 -12.13
CA ARG A 53 -3.53 3.57 -12.39
C ARG A 53 -4.41 3.56 -11.13
N GLY A 54 -3.83 3.30 -9.96
CA GLY A 54 -4.52 3.38 -8.69
C GLY A 54 -4.96 4.80 -8.36
N THR A 55 -6.26 4.94 -8.11
CA THR A 55 -6.90 6.22 -7.76
C THR A 55 -7.06 6.38 -6.26
N GLU A 56 -7.13 5.27 -5.51
CA GLU A 56 -7.25 5.26 -4.06
C GLU A 56 -6.32 4.17 -3.48
N TYR A 57 -5.67 4.50 -2.37
CA TYR A 57 -4.78 3.61 -1.62
C TYR A 57 -5.13 3.75 -0.14
N ASP A 58 -5.72 2.72 0.45
CA ASP A 58 -6.01 2.67 1.88
C ASP A 58 -4.98 1.77 2.55
N ILE A 59 -4.21 2.34 3.49
CA ILE A 59 -3.00 1.73 4.03
C ILE A 59 -3.22 1.40 5.50
N ARG A 60 -2.95 0.14 5.86
CA ARG A 60 -3.04 -0.36 7.23
C ARG A 60 -1.70 -0.92 7.66
N VAL A 61 -1.09 -0.26 8.65
CA VAL A 61 0.24 -0.59 9.16
C VAL A 61 0.16 -1.28 10.51
N THR A 62 0.68 -2.51 10.57
CA THR A 62 0.77 -3.33 11.78
C THR A 62 2.23 -3.61 12.08
N ARG A 63 2.70 -3.28 13.29
CA ARG A 63 4.06 -3.65 13.71
C ARG A 63 4.08 -5.14 14.03
N LEU A 64 5.03 -5.88 13.45
CA LEU A 64 5.25 -7.27 13.83
C LEU A 64 6.11 -7.32 15.10
N LEU A 65 5.71 -8.16 16.05
CA LEU A 65 6.46 -8.46 17.25
C LEU A 65 7.32 -9.70 16.98
N ARG A 66 8.36 -9.52 16.17
CA ARG A 66 9.41 -10.52 15.92
C ARG A 66 10.63 -10.21 16.76
#